data_AF-A0A953R324-F1
#
_entry.id   AF-A0A953R324-F1
#
_cell.length_a   1.000
_cell.length_b   1.000
_cell.length_c   1.000
_cell.angle_alpha   90.00
_cell.angle_beta   90.00
_cell.angle_gamma   90.00
#
_symmetry.space_group_name_H-M   'P 1'
#
loop_
_entity.id
_entity.type
_entity.pdbx_description
1 polymer ?
#
loop_
_entity_poly.entity_id
_entity_poly.type
_entity_poly.pdbx_seq_one_letter_code
_entity_poly.pdbx_strand_id
1 'polypeptide(L)'
;MGTWRPEHLFTLQQSRQSYQHYQEQITACDEQIEKMLVSIVPRVDPAEMPLPPDRKHKQRGRKRKNVKQSTGFDLRTESYKLFGVDLTQIPGLMAMVLTLFSEVGRDMSRWPTVGQFVSWLALCPDNDISGGRVLWRGMRRVHNRAGELFRMAAYTLHHEKSPLGDYLRRMKSKLGPAGAPRQPPTKSRSSSIRW
;
A
#
# COMPACT_ATOMS: atom_id res chain seq x y z
N MET A 1 -6.69 -6.85 40.97
CA MET A 1 -5.36 -7.42 41.24
C MET A 1 -5.05 -8.43 40.14
N GLY A 2 -4.06 -8.15 39.28
CA GLY A 2 -3.72 -9.06 38.17
C GLY A 2 -3.03 -10.32 38.69
N THR A 3 -3.55 -11.48 38.32
CA THR A 3 -3.02 -12.79 38.72
C THR A 3 -1.79 -13.16 37.88
N TRP A 4 -0.60 -13.02 38.46
CA TRP A 4 0.71 -13.36 37.88
C TRP A 4 0.95 -14.87 37.89
N ARG A 5 0.11 -15.63 37.17
CA ARG A 5 0.26 -17.08 37.09
C ARG A 5 1.46 -17.47 36.23
N PRO A 6 2.25 -18.49 36.61
CA PRO A 6 3.47 -18.87 35.91
C PRO A 6 3.22 -19.31 34.46
N GLU A 7 2.05 -19.89 34.16
CA GLU A 7 1.71 -20.32 32.79
C GLU A 7 1.50 -19.13 31.85
N HIS A 8 0.89 -18.05 32.36
CA HIS A 8 0.73 -16.80 31.60
C HIS A 8 2.05 -16.08 31.40
N LEU A 9 2.93 -16.11 32.41
CA LEU A 9 4.28 -15.54 32.30
C LEU A 9 5.11 -16.30 31.25
N PHE A 10 5.03 -17.62 31.21
CA PHE A 10 5.73 -18.44 30.22
C PHE A 10 5.26 -18.16 28.79
N THR A 11 3.94 -18.12 28.57
CA THR A 11 3.38 -17.81 27.24
C THR A 11 3.70 -16.37 26.80
N LEU A 12 3.67 -15.41 27.73
CA LEU A 12 4.12 -14.04 27.47
C LEU A 12 5.61 -13.97 27.09
N GLN A 13 6.46 -14.76 27.77
CA GLN A 13 7.89 -14.84 27.44
C GLN A 13 8.12 -15.40 26.03
N GLN A 14 7.46 -16.50 25.67
CA GLN A 14 7.58 -17.08 24.32
C GLN A 14 7.09 -16.12 23.23
N SER A 15 5.94 -15.47 23.45
CA SER A 15 5.42 -14.48 22.49
C SER A 15 6.33 -13.27 22.34
N ARG A 16 6.93 -12.78 23.43
CA ARG A 16 7.91 -11.69 23.41
C ARG A 16 9.18 -12.08 22.65
N GLN A 17 9.71 -13.28 22.89
CA GLN A 17 10.87 -13.79 22.15
C GLN A 17 10.58 -13.87 20.65
N SER A 18 9.42 -14.39 20.29
CA SER A 18 8.97 -14.48 18.89
C SER A 18 8.85 -13.10 18.26
N TYR A 19 8.26 -12.14 18.97
CA TYR A 19 8.15 -10.75 18.53
C TYR A 19 9.51 -10.11 18.27
N GLN A 20 10.46 -10.28 19.19
CA GLN A 20 11.83 -9.75 19.04
C GLN A 20 12.52 -10.36 17.82
N HIS A 21 12.40 -11.67 17.64
CA HIS A 21 12.97 -12.37 16.48
C HIS A 21 12.41 -11.85 15.15
N TYR A 22 11.08 -11.66 15.04
CA TYR A 22 10.50 -11.08 13.84
C TYR A 22 10.94 -9.63 13.62
N GLN A 23 11.11 -8.85 14.68
CA GLN A 23 11.59 -7.48 14.56
C GLN A 23 13.02 -7.43 13.99
N GLU A 24 13.89 -8.35 14.42
CA GLU A 24 15.24 -8.50 13.86
C GLU A 24 15.20 -8.89 12.38
N GLN A 25 14.37 -9.87 12.00
CA GLN A 25 14.21 -10.28 10.60
C GLN A 25 13.68 -9.15 9.71
N ILE A 26 12.70 -8.38 10.19
CA ILE A 26 12.17 -7.21 9.46
C ILE A 26 13.28 -6.18 9.24
N THR A 27 14.08 -5.91 10.29
CA THR A 27 15.19 -4.95 10.21
C THR A 27 16.24 -5.41 9.19
N ALA A 28 16.61 -6.69 9.21
CA ALA A 28 17.54 -7.26 8.22
C ALA A 28 17.00 -7.17 6.77
N CYS A 29 15.70 -7.37 6.57
CA CYS A 29 15.05 -7.17 5.27
C CYS A 29 15.09 -5.70 4.84
N ASP A 30 14.79 -4.77 5.74
CA ASP A 30 14.82 -3.32 5.47
C ASP A 30 16.22 -2.86 5.03
N GLU A 31 17.28 -3.35 5.68
CA GLU A 31 18.67 -3.06 5.30
C GLU A 31 19.04 -3.60 3.90
N GLN A 32 18.53 -4.77 3.52
CA GLN A 32 18.75 -5.32 2.18
C GLN A 32 18.01 -4.50 1.12
N ILE A 33 16.78 -4.06 1.42
CA ILE A 33 16.02 -3.17 0.55
C ILE A 33 16.78 -1.86 0.34
N GLU A 34 17.32 -1.27 1.41
CA GLU A 34 18.11 -0.03 1.32
C GLU A 34 19.33 -0.19 0.40
N LYS A 35 20.10 -1.27 0.55
CA LYS A 35 21.23 -1.58 -0.34
C LYS A 35 20.81 -1.71 -1.80
N MET A 36 19.70 -2.38 -2.07
CA MET A 36 19.17 -2.51 -3.43
C MET A 36 18.72 -1.16 -3.98
N LEU A 37 18.08 -0.32 -3.16
CA LEU A 37 17.62 1.00 -3.58
C LEU A 37 18.77 1.94 -3.94
N VAL A 38 19.86 1.92 -3.18
CA VAL A 38 21.06 2.72 -3.50
C VAL A 38 21.67 2.33 -4.84
N SER A 39 21.55 1.07 -5.25
CA SER A 39 22.06 0.61 -6.55
C SER A 39 21.23 1.11 -7.75
N ILE A 40 20.00 1.59 -7.51
CA ILE A 40 19.10 2.07 -8.57
C ILE A 40 19.44 3.52 -8.90
N VAL A 41 19.67 3.80 -10.18
CA VAL A 41 19.97 5.17 -10.66
C VAL A 41 18.79 6.10 -10.36
N PRO A 42 19.00 7.19 -9.58
CA PRO A 42 17.94 8.14 -9.24
C PRO A 42 17.42 8.85 -10.50
N ARG A 43 16.14 9.21 -10.52
CA ARG A 43 15.53 10.06 -11.58
C ARG A 43 15.81 11.52 -11.38
N VAL A 44 15.81 11.91 -10.11
CA VAL A 44 15.87 13.28 -9.65
C VAL A 44 16.82 13.31 -8.48
N ASP A 45 17.79 14.22 -8.54
CA ASP A 45 18.61 14.53 -7.39
C ASP A 45 17.84 15.48 -6.47
N PRO A 46 17.59 15.12 -5.19
CA PRO A 46 16.86 15.96 -4.25
C PRO A 46 17.52 17.32 -3.98
N ALA A 47 18.80 17.46 -4.37
CA ALA A 47 19.54 18.71 -4.29
C ALA A 47 19.16 19.70 -5.41
N GLU A 48 18.76 19.21 -6.59
CA GLU A 48 18.36 20.05 -7.73
C GLU A 48 16.85 20.35 -7.70
N MET A 49 16.03 19.38 -7.28
CA MET A 49 14.60 19.57 -7.07
C MET A 49 14.25 19.25 -5.62
N PRO A 50 14.01 20.27 -4.77
CA PRO A 50 13.69 20.02 -3.38
C PRO A 50 12.32 19.36 -3.24
N LEU A 51 12.21 18.47 -2.25
CA LEU A 51 10.97 17.80 -1.89
C LEU A 51 9.84 18.82 -1.63
N PRO A 52 8.66 18.65 -2.23
CA PRO A 52 7.51 19.48 -1.91
C PRO A 52 7.19 19.43 -0.40
N PRO A 53 6.65 20.53 0.17
CA PRO A 53 6.35 20.61 1.58
C PRO A 53 5.41 19.48 2.00
N ASP A 54 5.75 18.81 3.10
CA ASP A 54 4.97 17.68 3.59
C ASP A 54 3.62 18.14 4.16
N ARG A 55 2.61 18.21 3.29
CA ARG A 55 1.23 18.57 3.65
C ARG A 55 0.65 17.65 4.73
N LYS A 56 1.23 16.47 4.94
CA LYS A 56 0.79 15.46 5.90
C LYS A 56 1.70 15.31 7.12
N HIS A 57 2.71 16.17 7.28
CA HIS A 57 3.65 16.08 8.40
C HIS A 57 2.95 16.03 9.76
N LYS A 58 1.96 16.92 9.97
CA LYS A 58 1.16 16.97 11.22
C LYS A 58 0.30 15.73 11.44
N GLN A 59 -0.21 15.11 10.38
CA GLN A 59 -0.99 13.87 10.47
C GLN A 59 -0.09 12.66 10.77
N ARG A 60 1.10 12.61 10.17
CA ARG A 60 2.13 11.59 10.40
C ARG A 60 2.67 11.65 11.84
N GLY A 61 2.94 12.85 12.37
CA GLY A 61 3.43 13.05 13.73
C GLY A 61 2.47 12.57 14.82
N ARG A 62 1.15 12.67 14.62
CA ARG A 62 0.15 12.18 15.59
C ARG A 62 0.11 10.66 15.71
N LYS A 63 0.39 9.92 14.62
CA LYS A 63 0.39 8.44 14.61
C LYS A 63 1.72 7.83 15.05
N ARG A 64 2.82 8.61 15.05
CA ARG A 64 4.19 8.12 15.33
C ARG A 64 4.59 8.08 16.80
N LYS A 65 3.74 8.51 17.75
CA LYS A 65 4.11 8.58 19.17
C LYS A 65 4.60 7.25 19.78
N ASN A 66 4.25 6.10 19.21
CA ASN A 66 4.58 4.78 19.76
C ASN A 66 5.39 3.87 18.82
N VAL A 67 5.90 4.37 17.68
CA VAL A 67 6.69 3.54 16.76
C VAL A 67 8.08 4.13 16.65
N LYS A 68 9.03 3.54 17.38
CA LYS A 68 10.46 3.82 17.22
C LYS A 68 10.84 3.25 15.85
N GLN A 69 11.06 4.11 14.86
CA GLN A 69 11.58 3.65 13.57
C GLN A 69 13.00 3.14 13.84
N SER A 70 13.19 1.83 13.74
CA SER A 70 14.47 1.15 14.04
C SER A 70 15.54 1.44 12.98
N THR A 71 15.16 2.00 11.84
CA THR A 71 16.02 2.24 10.69
C THR A 71 15.91 3.70 10.25
N GLY A 72 17.04 4.30 9.87
CA GLY A 72 17.14 5.67 9.34
C GLY A 72 16.59 5.84 7.93
N PHE A 73 15.86 4.84 7.42
CA PHE A 73 15.36 4.78 6.06
C PHE A 73 14.22 5.78 5.84
N ASP A 74 14.54 6.92 5.23
CA ASP A 74 13.54 7.90 4.84
C ASP A 74 12.87 7.50 3.51
N LEU A 75 11.88 6.62 3.63
CA LEU A 75 11.02 6.16 2.54
C LEU A 75 10.54 7.29 1.62
N ARG A 76 10.21 8.47 2.19
CA ARG A 76 9.71 9.60 1.41
C ARG A 76 10.78 10.08 0.43
N THR A 77 11.98 10.33 0.94
CA THR A 77 13.11 10.81 0.16
C THR A 77 13.53 9.79 -0.89
N GLU A 78 13.64 8.51 -0.51
CA GLU A 78 14.00 7.45 -1.47
C GLU A 78 12.94 7.27 -2.57
N SER A 79 11.66 7.26 -2.21
CA SER A 79 10.59 7.18 -3.22
C SER A 79 10.57 8.38 -4.18
N TYR A 80 10.94 9.56 -3.70
CA TYR A 80 11.03 10.77 -4.52
C TYR A 80 12.20 10.68 -5.50
N LYS A 81 13.37 10.20 -5.06
CA LYS A 81 14.51 9.93 -5.96
C LYS A 81 14.14 8.97 -7.09
N LEU A 82 13.36 7.92 -6.79
CA LEU A 82 12.97 6.91 -7.77
C LEU A 82 11.96 7.42 -8.81
N PHE A 83 10.88 8.07 -8.37
CA PHE A 83 9.79 8.48 -9.26
C PHE A 83 9.93 9.90 -9.81
N GLY A 84 10.65 10.79 -9.11
CA GLY A 84 10.70 12.23 -9.34
C GLY A 84 9.45 12.99 -8.89
N VAL A 85 8.45 12.28 -8.37
CA VAL A 85 7.18 12.85 -7.86
C VAL A 85 6.90 12.23 -6.49
N ASP A 86 6.46 13.06 -5.54
CA ASP A 86 6.17 12.59 -4.19
C ASP A 86 4.82 11.86 -4.13
N LEU A 87 4.85 10.56 -4.45
CA LEU A 87 3.68 9.68 -4.37
C LEU A 87 3.21 9.44 -2.93
N THR A 88 4.05 9.71 -1.92
CA THR A 88 3.66 9.53 -0.50
C THR A 88 2.63 10.56 -0.03
N GLN A 89 2.44 11.64 -0.81
CA GLN A 89 1.39 12.63 -0.57
C GLN A 89 0.01 12.13 -0.97
N ILE A 90 -0.08 11.10 -1.81
CA ILE A 90 -1.38 10.51 -2.16
C ILE A 90 -1.95 9.82 -0.91
N PRO A 91 -3.20 10.13 -0.48
CA PRO A 91 -3.80 9.45 0.66
C PRO A 91 -3.91 7.94 0.44
N GLY A 92 -3.49 7.17 1.44
CA GLY A 92 -3.56 5.71 1.43
C GLY A 92 -2.38 4.97 0.79
N LEU A 93 -1.53 5.63 -0.02
CA LEU A 93 -0.36 4.97 -0.60
C LEU A 93 0.83 4.88 0.37
N MET A 94 1.30 5.99 0.93
CA MET A 94 2.36 6.05 1.97
C MET A 94 3.46 4.98 1.84
N ALA A 95 3.43 3.91 2.66
CA ALA A 95 4.41 2.82 2.67
C ALA A 95 4.39 1.91 1.44
N MET A 96 3.24 1.85 0.75
CA MET A 96 3.01 0.95 -0.39
C MET A 96 3.67 1.45 -1.69
N VAL A 97 4.31 2.62 -1.67
CA VAL A 97 4.94 3.22 -2.86
C VAL A 97 6.11 2.37 -3.37
N LEU A 98 6.94 1.81 -2.48
CA LEU A 98 8.01 0.90 -2.90
C LEU A 98 7.47 -0.40 -3.49
N THR A 99 6.42 -0.96 -2.89
CA THR A 99 5.76 -2.15 -3.44
C THR A 99 5.13 -1.85 -4.80
N LEU A 100 4.56 -0.66 -4.98
CA LEU A 100 4.06 -0.22 -6.29
C LEU A 100 5.19 -0.08 -7.29
N PHE A 101 6.35 0.43 -6.87
CA PHE A 101 7.56 0.50 -7.69
C PHE A 101 8.03 -0.90 -8.13
N SER A 102 8.02 -1.90 -7.24
CA SER A 102 8.41 -3.26 -7.61
C SER A 102 7.45 -3.93 -8.61
N GLU A 103 6.17 -3.55 -8.61
CA GLU A 103 5.15 -4.18 -9.47
C GLU A 103 5.00 -3.47 -10.82
N VAL A 104 5.04 -2.13 -10.83
CA VAL A 104 4.81 -1.31 -12.03
C VAL A 104 6.14 -0.87 -12.66
N GLY A 105 7.15 -0.62 -11.83
CA GLY A 105 8.38 0.03 -12.23
C GLY A 105 8.24 1.54 -12.41
N ARG A 106 9.28 2.14 -12.99
CA ARG A 106 9.37 3.58 -13.30
C ARG A 106 8.81 3.94 -14.68
N ASP A 107 8.77 2.98 -15.59
CA ASP A 107 8.38 3.22 -16.97
C ASP A 107 6.88 3.04 -17.16
N MET A 108 6.21 4.13 -17.50
CA MET A 108 4.77 4.18 -17.78
C MET A 108 4.47 4.13 -19.28
N SER A 109 5.49 4.08 -20.15
CA SER A 109 5.32 4.07 -21.62
C SER A 109 4.52 2.86 -22.13
N ARG A 110 4.47 1.78 -21.33
CA ARG A 110 3.68 0.58 -21.59
C ARG A 110 2.19 0.84 -21.74
N TRP A 111 1.70 1.95 -21.16
CA TRP A 111 0.29 2.36 -21.24
C TRP A 111 0.17 3.72 -21.94
N PRO A 112 -0.25 3.74 -23.21
CA PRO A 112 -0.51 4.98 -23.95
C PRO A 112 -1.48 5.95 -23.26
N THR A 113 -2.45 5.44 -22.51
CA THR A 113 -3.45 6.27 -21.81
C THR A 113 -3.65 5.83 -20.36
N VAL A 114 -4.07 6.77 -19.51
CA VAL A 114 -4.43 6.50 -18.11
C VAL A 114 -5.56 5.46 -18.01
N GLY A 115 -6.50 5.47 -18.95
CA GLY A 115 -7.59 4.48 -18.99
C GLY A 115 -7.09 3.05 -19.16
N GLN A 116 -6.08 2.83 -20.00
CA GLN A 116 -5.46 1.52 -20.19
C GLN A 116 -4.70 1.06 -18.94
N PHE A 117 -4.04 1.97 -18.23
CA PHE A 117 -3.40 1.66 -16.95
C PHE A 117 -4.44 1.23 -15.90
N VAL A 118 -5.53 1.98 -15.76
CA VAL A 118 -6.62 1.66 -14.82
C VAL A 118 -7.32 0.34 -15.18
N SER A 119 -7.46 0.04 -16.48
CA SER A 119 -7.98 -1.24 -16.97
C SER A 119 -7.04 -2.41 -16.65
N TRP A 120 -5.73 -2.23 -16.85
CA TRP A 120 -4.71 -3.22 -16.48
C TRP A 120 -4.69 -3.51 -14.97
N LEU A 121 -4.90 -2.49 -14.13
CA LEU A 121 -5.05 -2.63 -12.68
C LEU A 121 -6.34 -3.36 -12.27
N ALA A 122 -7.26 -3.60 -13.21
CA ALA A 122 -8.62 -4.04 -12.93
C ALA A 122 -9.26 -3.15 -11.85
N LEU A 123 -9.27 -1.83 -12.09
CA LEU A 123 -10.00 -0.87 -11.26
C LEU A 123 -11.23 -0.29 -11.97
N CYS A 124 -11.29 -0.40 -13.30
CA CYS A 124 -12.48 -0.04 -14.06
C CYS A 124 -13.47 -1.22 -14.13
N PRO A 125 -14.78 -0.94 -14.23
CA PRO A 125 -15.74 -1.96 -14.62
C PRO A 125 -15.41 -2.49 -16.01
N ASP A 126 -15.80 -3.73 -16.25
CA ASP A 126 -15.66 -4.42 -17.51
C ASP A 126 -17.04 -4.54 -18.16
N ASN A 127 -17.14 -4.10 -19.41
CA ASN A 127 -18.38 -4.08 -20.17
C ASN A 127 -18.16 -4.90 -21.44
N ASP A 128 -18.95 -5.96 -21.61
CA ASP A 128 -18.95 -6.74 -22.83
C ASP A 128 -19.93 -6.10 -23.82
N ILE A 129 -19.43 -5.68 -24.99
CA ILE A 129 -20.20 -4.96 -26.01
C ILE A 129 -20.12 -5.73 -27.32
N SER A 130 -21.28 -6.18 -27.82
CA SER A 130 -21.41 -6.84 -29.12
C SER A 130 -22.55 -6.19 -29.92
N GLY A 131 -22.32 -5.93 -31.21
CA GLY A 131 -23.32 -5.34 -32.09
C GLY A 131 -23.88 -3.99 -31.60
N GLY A 132 -23.08 -3.20 -30.86
CA GLY A 132 -23.50 -1.90 -30.29
C GLY A 132 -24.36 -2.00 -29.02
N ARG A 133 -24.62 -3.20 -28.49
CA ARG A 133 -25.35 -3.41 -27.23
C ARG A 133 -24.42 -3.92 -26.14
N VAL A 134 -24.63 -3.46 -24.91
CA VAL A 134 -23.91 -3.95 -23.73
C VAL A 134 -24.53 -5.27 -23.29
N LEU A 135 -23.83 -6.38 -23.51
CA LEU A 135 -24.26 -7.73 -23.15
C LEU A 135 -24.08 -7.99 -21.65
N TRP A 136 -23.01 -7.48 -21.07
CA TRP A 136 -22.68 -7.69 -19.66
C TRP A 136 -21.98 -6.48 -19.06
N ARG A 137 -22.25 -6.24 -17.77
CA ARG A 137 -21.55 -5.23 -16.96
C ARG A 137 -21.13 -5.88 -15.66
N GLY A 138 -19.86 -5.78 -15.32
CA GLY A 138 -19.39 -6.27 -14.04
C GLY A 138 -17.93 -5.93 -13.78
N MET A 139 -17.31 -6.70 -12.89
CA MET A 139 -15.91 -6.52 -12.54
C MET A 139 -15.10 -7.69 -13.06
N ARG A 140 -14.03 -7.40 -13.79
CA ARG A 140 -13.08 -8.44 -14.22
C ARG A 140 -12.42 -9.07 -13.00
N ARG A 141 -12.42 -10.40 -12.93
CA ARG A 141 -11.70 -11.15 -11.89
C ARG A 141 -10.25 -11.32 -12.32
N VAL A 142 -9.39 -10.39 -11.89
CA VAL A 142 -7.94 -10.41 -12.17
C VAL A 142 -7.17 -10.35 -10.86
N HIS A 143 -6.13 -11.18 -10.75
CA HIS A 143 -5.14 -11.09 -9.69
C HIS A 143 -4.05 -10.11 -10.10
N ASN A 144 -4.20 -8.84 -9.73
CA ASN A 144 -3.18 -7.80 -9.92
C ASN A 144 -2.81 -7.19 -8.57
N ARG A 145 -1.55 -7.36 -8.16
CA ARG A 145 -1.04 -6.88 -6.88
C ARG A 145 -0.99 -5.36 -6.81
N ALA A 146 -0.58 -4.67 -7.87
CA ALA A 146 -0.65 -3.21 -7.96
C ALA A 146 -2.11 -2.73 -7.83
N GLY A 147 -3.05 -3.40 -8.49
CA GLY A 147 -4.48 -3.11 -8.35
C GLY A 147 -5.00 -3.31 -6.93
N GLU A 148 -4.53 -4.34 -6.24
CA GLU A 148 -4.82 -4.59 -4.83
C GLU A 148 -4.28 -3.49 -3.91
N LEU A 149 -3.05 -3.01 -4.14
CA LEU A 149 -2.49 -1.88 -3.39
C LEU A 149 -3.38 -0.64 -3.48
N PHE A 150 -3.89 -0.32 -4.67
CA PHE A 150 -4.82 0.81 -4.84
C PHE A 150 -6.17 0.59 -4.12
N ARG A 151 -6.70 -0.64 -4.10
CA ARG A 151 -7.91 -0.97 -3.33
C ARG A 151 -7.67 -0.83 -1.83
N MET A 152 -6.53 -1.31 -1.34
CA MET A 152 -6.13 -1.16 0.06
C MET A 152 -5.95 0.32 0.43
N ALA A 153 -5.28 1.11 -0.41
CA ALA A 153 -5.16 2.54 -0.24
C ALA A 153 -6.55 3.21 -0.17
N ALA A 154 -7.45 2.88 -1.10
CA ALA A 154 -8.83 3.37 -1.12
C ALA A 154 -9.60 3.04 0.17
N TYR A 155 -9.38 1.88 0.79
CA TYR A 155 -10.05 1.53 2.04
C TYR A 155 -9.63 2.46 3.21
N THR A 156 -8.35 2.81 3.28
CA THR A 156 -7.83 3.69 4.35
C THR A 156 -8.37 5.12 4.28
N LEU A 157 -8.82 5.56 3.10
CA LEU A 157 -9.38 6.90 2.87
C LEU A 157 -10.70 7.15 3.62
N HIS A 158 -11.38 6.11 4.11
CA HIS A 158 -12.67 6.25 4.79
C HIS A 158 -12.64 7.23 5.98
N HIS A 159 -11.54 7.24 6.74
CA HIS A 159 -11.35 8.10 7.91
C HIS A 159 -10.58 9.39 7.59
N GLU A 160 -10.08 9.56 6.37
CA GLU A 160 -9.32 10.73 5.96
C GLU A 160 -10.27 11.89 5.61
N LYS A 161 -9.95 13.07 6.13
CA LYS A 161 -10.66 14.34 5.83
C LYS A 161 -10.03 15.00 4.61
N SER A 162 -10.16 14.33 3.46
CA SER A 162 -9.71 14.84 2.15
C SER A 162 -10.85 14.76 1.13
N PRO A 163 -10.79 15.53 0.02
CA PRO A 163 -11.78 15.44 -1.06
C PRO A 163 -11.99 14.01 -1.59
N LEU A 164 -10.92 13.20 -1.64
CA LEU A 164 -11.00 11.79 -2.04
C LEU A 164 -11.75 10.94 -1.00
N GLY A 165 -11.54 11.23 0.29
CA GLY A 165 -12.28 10.58 1.37
C GLY A 165 -13.76 10.97 1.38
N ASP A 166 -14.07 12.25 1.11
CA ASP A 166 -15.46 12.72 0.96
C ASP A 166 -16.14 12.04 -0.23
N TYR A 167 -15.46 11.94 -1.36
CA TYR A 167 -15.96 11.23 -2.53
C TYR A 167 -16.26 9.76 -2.22
N LEU A 168 -15.34 9.06 -1.55
CA LEU A 168 -15.54 7.66 -1.15
C LEU A 168 -16.78 7.50 -0.24
N ARG A 169 -16.95 8.38 0.75
CA ARG A 169 -18.12 8.35 1.65
C ARG A 169 -19.42 8.59 0.90
N ARG A 170 -19.45 9.56 -0.03
CA ARG A 170 -20.61 9.83 -0.91
C ARG A 170 -20.94 8.65 -1.82
N MET A 171 -19.92 8.02 -2.40
CA MET A 171 -20.12 6.83 -3.24
C MET A 171 -20.63 5.65 -2.43
N LYS A 172 -20.12 5.44 -1.21
CA LYS A 172 -20.59 4.41 -0.29
C LYS A 172 -22.05 4.62 0.13
N SER A 173 -22.46 5.85 0.40
CA SER A 173 -23.86 6.15 0.71
C SER A 173 -24.78 5.96 -0.51
N LYS A 174 -24.30 6.26 -1.72
CA LYS A 174 -25.07 6.10 -2.97
C LYS A 174 -25.24 4.64 -3.39
N LEU A 175 -24.19 3.83 -3.26
CA LEU A 175 -24.16 2.44 -3.71
C LEU A 175 -24.71 1.44 -2.69
N GLY A 176 -24.96 1.88 -1.45
CA GLY A 176 -25.40 1.01 -0.35
C GLY A 176 -24.34 -0.04 0.05
N PRO A 177 -24.69 -0.98 0.96
CA PRO A 177 -23.78 -2.02 1.44
C PRO A 177 -23.21 -2.92 0.34
N ALA A 178 -23.92 -3.08 -0.78
CA ALA A 178 -23.57 -4.00 -1.85
C ALA A 178 -22.48 -3.49 -2.81
N GLY A 179 -22.28 -2.17 -2.93
CA GLY A 179 -21.29 -1.57 -3.82
C GLY A 179 -20.04 -1.01 -3.13
N ALA A 180 -19.89 -1.25 -1.82
CA ALA A 180 -18.61 -1.02 -1.16
C ALA A 180 -17.54 -1.95 -1.76
N PRO A 181 -16.29 -1.48 -1.96
CA PRO A 181 -15.20 -2.35 -2.41
C PRO A 181 -15.10 -3.52 -1.43
N ARG A 182 -15.46 -4.72 -1.89
CA ARG A 182 -15.29 -5.94 -1.11
C ARG A 182 -13.80 -6.11 -0.86
N GLN A 183 -13.44 -6.30 0.40
CA GLN A 183 -12.06 -6.63 0.76
C GLN A 183 -11.63 -7.83 -0.10
N PRO A 184 -10.46 -7.79 -0.74
CA PRO A 184 -9.95 -8.97 -1.42
C PRO A 184 -9.97 -10.13 -0.41
N PRO A 185 -10.47 -11.32 -0.78
CA PRO A 185 -10.47 -12.44 0.14
C PRO A 185 -9.02 -12.67 0.57
N THR A 186 -8.76 -12.63 1.88
CA THR A 186 -7.49 -13.06 2.45
C THR A 186 -7.39 -14.57 2.20
N LYS A 187 -6.91 -14.97 1.03
CA LYS A 187 -6.46 -16.34 0.83
C LYS A 187 -5.25 -16.50 1.75
N SER A 188 -5.49 -17.00 2.96
CA SER A 188 -4.48 -17.72 3.72
C SER A 188 -3.89 -18.73 2.76
N ARG A 189 -2.68 -18.45 2.26
CA ARG A 189 -1.88 -19.46 1.58
C ARG A 189 -1.51 -20.45 2.67
N SER A 190 -2.37 -21.44 2.90
CA SER A 190 -1.94 -22.72 3.43
C SER A 190 -1.01 -23.31 2.37
N SER A 191 0.27 -22.98 2.49
CA SER A 191 1.34 -23.68 1.82
C SER A 191 1.42 -25.07 2.42
N SER A 192 0.62 -25.99 1.87
CA SER A 192 0.92 -27.41 1.98
C SER A 192 2.20 -27.65 1.19
N ILE A 193 3.34 -27.48 1.88
CA ILE A 193 4.63 -28.01 1.47
C ILE A 193 4.47 -29.52 1.55
N ARG A 194 4.26 -30.16 0.40
CA ARG A 194 4.51 -31.59 0.24
C ARG A 194 6.00 -31.73 0.00
N TRP A 195 6.67 -32.43 0.92
CA TRP A 195 7.97 -33.05 0.70
C TRP A 195 7.83 -34.18 -0.33
#